data_AF-A0A5N9HJB9-F1
#
_entry.id   AF-A0A5N9HJB9-F1
#
_cell.length_a   1.000
_cell.length_b   1.000
_cell.length_c   1.000
_cell.angle_alpha   90.00
_cell.angle_beta   90.00
_cell.angle_gamma   90.00
#
_symmetry.space_group_name_H-M   'P 1'
#
loop_
_entity.id
_entity.type
_entity.pdbx_description
1 polymer ?
#
loop_
_entity_poly.entity_id
_entity_poly.type
_entity_poly.pdbx_seq_one_letter_code
_entity_poly.pdbx_strand_id
1 'polypeptide(L)' 'MLSNVAWADYYGREFVGSIRGFLTPFTTGASALGPIVIGLAYDLTKTYTQAFNGLLVMFLLGTFVILLAKSPDKMSHPSK' A
#
# COMPACT_ATOMS: atom_id res chain seq x y z
N MET A 1 7.47 13.74 -0.67
CA MET A 1 7.15 14.95 0.12
C MET A 1 5.65 15.28 0.10
N LEU A 2 4.96 15.18 -1.05
CA LEU A 2 3.49 15.32 -1.11
C LEU A 2 2.71 14.32 -0.24
N SER A 3 3.17 13.07 -0.17
CA SER A 3 2.49 12.01 0.59
C SER A 3 2.41 12.29 2.09
N ASN A 4 3.43 12.91 2.71
CA ASN A 4 3.39 13.25 4.13
C ASN A 4 2.32 14.30 4.46
N VAL A 5 2.04 15.23 3.53
CA VAL A 5 1.03 16.28 3.71
C VAL A 5 -0.38 15.70 3.59
N ALA A 6 -0.60 14.83 2.61
CA ALA A 6 -1.90 14.18 2.39
C ALA A 6 -2.36 13.35 3.61
N TRP A 7 -1.46 12.61 4.27
CA TRP A 7 -1.81 11.83 5.46
C TRP A 7 -2.13 12.70 6.69
N ALA A 8 -1.43 13.83 6.85
CA ALA A 8 -1.61 14.73 7.99
C ALA A 8 -2.98 15.43 7.96
N ASP A 9 -3.47 15.79 6.78
CA ASP A 9 -4.78 16.43 6.59
C ASP A 9 -5.96 15.43 6.68
N TYR A 10 -5.72 14.13 6.44
CA TYR A 10 -6.77 13.11 6.37
C TYR A 10 -7.06 12.40 7.70
N TYR A 11 -6.05 12.21 8.58
CA TYR A 11 -6.19 11.42 9.82
C TYR A 11 -5.83 12.18 11.09
N GLY A 12 -5.36 13.42 10.98
CA GLY A 12 -4.80 14.17 12.11
C GLY A 12 -3.41 13.61 12.51
N ARG A 13 -2.51 14.50 12.96
CA ARG A 13 -1.12 14.12 13.30
C ARG A 13 -1.00 13.09 14.44
N GLU A 14 -2.07 12.86 15.19
CA GLU A 14 -2.10 12.00 16.36
C GLU A 14 -2.05 10.50 16.02
N PHE A 15 -2.72 10.05 14.95
CA PHE A 15 -2.84 8.62 14.62
C PHE A 15 -2.03 8.19 13.38
N VAL A 16 -1.48 9.12 12.60
CA VAL A 16 -0.67 8.82 11.41
C VAL A 16 0.55 7.95 11.75
N GLY A 17 1.16 8.17 12.92
CA GLY A 17 2.26 7.33 13.41
C GLY A 17 1.85 5.88 13.63
N SER A 18 0.70 5.65 14.27
CA SER A 18 0.15 4.31 14.54
C SER A 18 -0.26 3.57 13.26
N ILE A 19 -0.92 4.27 12.33
CA ILE A 19 -1.30 3.71 11.02
C ILE A 19 -0.05 3.29 10.24
N ARG A 20 0.97 4.15 10.19
CA ARG A 20 2.23 3.85 9.51
C ARG A 20 2.98 2.71 10.18
N GLY A 21 3.04 2.70 11.51
CA GLY A 21 3.65 1.63 12.29
C GLY A 21 3.01 0.27 11.97
N PHE A 22 1.69 0.23 11.88
CA PHE A 22 0.96 -0.99 11.50
C PHE A 22 1.23 -1.42 10.05
N LEU A 23 1.30 -0.48 9.10
CA LEU A 23 1.52 -0.79 7.68
C LEU A 23 2.97 -1.16 7.34
N THR A 24 3.94 -0.65 8.10
CA THR A 24 5.38 -0.83 7.85
C THR A 24 5.83 -2.29 7.69
N PRO A 25 5.45 -3.26 8.54
CA PRO A 25 5.85 -4.65 8.35
C PRO A 25 5.32 -5.24 7.04
N PHE A 26 4.12 -4.87 6.61
CA PHE A 26 3.55 -5.36 5.36
C PHE A 26 4.30 -4.81 4.14
N THR A 27 4.59 -3.51 4.11
CA THR A 27 5.31 -2.89 2.99
C THR A 27 6.77 -3.34 2.94
N THR A 28 7.40 -3.50 4.10
CA THR A 28 8.78 -4.00 4.21
C THR A 28 8.87 -5.46 3.80
N GLY A 29 7.94 -6.30 4.30
CA GLY A 29 7.85 -7.71 3.92
C GLY A 29 7.60 -7.87 2.42
N ALA A 30 6.68 -7.11 1.84
CA ALA A 30 6.43 -7.13 0.40
C ALA A 30 7.67 -6.69 -0.41
N SER A 31 8.42 -5.69 0.06
CA SER A 31 9.65 -5.22 -0.61
C SER A 31 10.77 -6.27 -0.57
N ALA A 32 10.87 -7.03 0.52
CA ALA A 32 11.83 -8.11 0.65
C ALA A 32 11.44 -9.35 -0.17
N LEU A 33 10.15 -9.70 -0.18
CA LEU A 33 9.65 -10.91 -0.85
C LEU A 33 9.46 -10.72 -2.36
N GLY A 34 9.15 -9.51 -2.83
CA GLY A 34 8.85 -9.21 -4.23
C GLY A 34 9.92 -9.73 -5.21
N PRO A 35 11.21 -9.40 -5.03
CA PRO A 35 12.28 -9.90 -5.89
C PRO A 35 12.39 -11.42 -5.91
N ILE A 36 12.20 -12.08 -4.75
CA ILE A 36 12.28 -13.53 -4.61
C ILE A 36 11.15 -14.19 -5.42
N VAL A 37 9.91 -13.72 -5.25
CA VAL A 37 8.74 -14.26 -5.95
C VAL A 37 8.87 -14.07 -7.46
N ILE A 38 9.33 -12.89 -7.90
CA ILE A 38 9.53 -12.60 -9.33
C ILE A 38 10.65 -13.48 -9.90
N GLY A 39 11.76 -13.66 -9.19
CA GLY A 39 12.85 -14.54 -9.58
C GLY A 39 12.39 -15.99 -9.73
N LEU A 40 11.63 -16.50 -8.77
CA LEU A 40 11.06 -17.86 -8.82
C LEU A 40 10.08 -18.03 -9.97
N ALA A 41 9.22 -17.03 -10.23
CA ALA A 41 8.32 -17.03 -11.38
C ALA A 41 9.09 -17.08 -12.70
N TYR A 42 10.21 -16.35 -12.80
CA TYR A 42 11.10 -16.43 -13.97
C TYR A 42 11.79 -17.79 -14.08
N ASP A 43 12.27 -18.36 -12.98
CA ASP A 43 12.96 -19.64 -13.02
C ASP A 43 12.08 -20.77 -13.52
N LEU A 44 10.78 -20.74 -13.18
CA LEU A 44 9.78 -21.71 -13.58
C LEU A 44 9.28 -21.50 -15.02
N THR A 45 9.04 -20.26 -15.42
CA THR A 45 8.43 -19.96 -16.73
C THR A 45 9.44 -19.59 -17.81
N LYS A 46 10.69 -19.34 -17.41
CA LYS A 46 11.78 -18.76 -18.23
C LYS A 46 11.41 -17.45 -18.93
N THR A 47 10.41 -16.74 -18.42
CA THR A 47 9.96 -15.45 -18.94
C THR A 47 9.47 -14.53 -17.82
N TYR A 48 9.62 -13.22 -17.99
CA TYR A 48 9.08 -12.24 -17.03
C TYR A 48 7.62 -11.88 -17.29
N THR A 49 7.05 -12.29 -18.44
CA THR A 49 5.68 -11.93 -18.82
C THR A 49 4.67 -12.36 -17.76
N GLN A 50 4.82 -13.56 -17.20
CA GLN A 50 3.90 -14.06 -16.16
C GLN A 50 4.04 -13.30 -14.85
N ALA A 51 5.28 -12.98 -14.44
CA ALA A 51 5.52 -12.21 -13.22
C ALA A 51 4.96 -10.78 -13.31
N PHE A 52 5.16 -10.11 -14.45
CA PHE A 52 4.62 -8.76 -14.66
C PHE A 52 3.11 -8.73 -14.85
N ASN A 53 2.52 -9.74 -15.49
CA ASN A 53 1.06 -9.86 -15.53
C ASN A 53 0.48 -10.01 -14.12
N GLY A 54 1.10 -10.82 -13.25
CA GLY A 54 0.70 -10.94 -11.85
C GLY A 54 0.79 -9.61 -11.10
N LEU A 55 1.88 -8.86 -11.28
CA LEU A 55 2.05 -7.53 -10.69
C LEU A 55 0.99 -6.53 -11.19
N LEU A 56 0.68 -6.56 -12.49
CA LEU A 56 -0.35 -5.73 -13.10
C LEU A 56 -1.73 -6.01 -12.47
N VAL A 57 -2.09 -7.28 -12.29
CA VAL A 57 -3.34 -7.67 -11.61
C VAL A 57 -3.36 -7.16 -10.17
N MET A 58 -2.26 -7.29 -9.42
CA MET A 58 -2.17 -6.74 -8.06
C MET A 58 -2.38 -5.23 -8.01
N PHE A 59 -1.80 -4.48 -8.95
CA PHE A 59 -2.01 -3.03 -9.01
C PHE A 59 -3.46 -2.67 -9.34
N LEU A 60 -4.09 -3.37 -10.29
CA LEU A 60 -5.50 -3.14 -10.60
C LEU A 60 -6.42 -3.41 -9.41
N LEU A 61 -6.15 -4.49 -8.65
CA LEU A 61 -6.87 -4.78 -7.41
C LEU A 61 -6.67 -3.67 -6.38
N GLY A 62 -5.42 -3.21 -6.19
CA GLY A 62 -5.10 -2.10 -5.30
C GLY A 62 -5.83 -0.81 -5.70
N THR A 63 -5.86 -0.49 -6.98
CA THR A 63 -6.64 0.64 -7.52
C THR A 63 -8.12 0.49 -7.22
N PHE A 64 -8.70 -0.69 -7.44
CA PHE A 64 -10.11 -0.93 -7.16
C PHE A 64 -10.44 -0.76 -5.67
N VAL A 65 -9.59 -1.26 -4.77
CA VAL A 65 -9.73 -1.08 -3.32
C VAL A 65 -9.66 0.40 -2.94
N ILE A 66 -8.72 1.16 -3.52
CA ILE A 66 -8.58 2.60 -3.25
C ILE A 66 -9.82 3.37 -3.75
N LEU A 67 -10.36 3.02 -4.92
CA LEU A 67 -11.56 3.67 -5.45
C LEU A 67 -12.80 3.43 -4.57
N LEU A 68 -12.88 2.28 -3.91
CA LEU A 68 -13.94 1.95 -2.95
C LEU A 68 -13.67 2.52 -1.55
N ALA A 69 -12.44 2.93 -1.25
CA ALA A 69 -12.07 3.47 0.05
C ALA A 69 -12.76 4.83 0.26
N LYS A 70 -13.84 4.82 1.03
CA LYS A 70 -14.52 6.04 1.48
C LYS A 70 -13.59 6.83 2.40
N SER A 71 -13.46 8.14 2.17
CA SER A 71 -12.79 9.04 3.11
C SER A 71 -13.38 8.83 4.51
N PRO A 72 -12.55 8.66 5.57
CA PRO A 72 -13.06 8.74 6.93
C PRO A 72 -13.75 10.09 7.07
N ASP A 73 -14.98 10.08 7.61
CA ASP A 73 -15.59 11.33 8.07
C ASP A 73 -14.60 11.98 9.04
N LYS A 74 -14.28 13.25 8.79
CA LYS A 74 -13.46 14.05 9.70
C LYS A 74 -14.14 13.96 11.06
N MET A 75 -13.64 13.13 11.97
CA MET A 75 -14.13 13.08 13.33
C MET A 75 -13.99 14.50 13.87
N SER A 76 -15.13 15.15 14.07
CA SER A 76 -15.28 16.40 14.79
C SER A 76 -14.80 16.17 16.22
N HIS A 77 -13.50 16.27 16.46
CA HIS A 77 -13.00 16.35 17.82
C HIS A 77 -13.29 17.77 18.34
N PRO A 78 -14.09 17.89 19.42
CA PRO A 78 -14.46 19.17 19.99
C PRO A 78 -13.22 19.83 20.58
N SER A 79 -13.10 21.14 20.36
CA SER A 79 -12.17 22.02 21.06
C SER A 79 -12.29 21.77 22.58
N LYS A 80 -11.19 21.32 23.16
CA LYS A 80 -10.84 21.59 24.56
C LYS A 80 -9.48 22.27 24.57
#